data_AF-A0A150GWB1-F1
#
_entry.id   AF-A0A150GWB1-F1
#
_cell.length_a   1.000
_cell.length_b   1.000
_cell.length_c   1.000
_cell.angle_alpha   90.00
_cell.angle_beta   90.00
_cell.angle_gamma   90.00
#
_symmetry.space_group_name_H-M   'P 1'
#
loop_
_entity.id
_entity.type
_entity.pdbx_description
1 polymer ?
#
loop_
_entity_poly.entity_id
_entity_poly.type
_entity_poly.pdbx_seq_one_letter_code
_entity_poly.pdbx_strand_id
1 'polypeptide(L)'
;MLTAPISAGQVSFFVAFIWSFFAWIYAEVLHRQKSTRNTHDSDDDPEAAKLLHANGGGSAAAVAKEGKDSGGGGAGEHAATGGKPEPVYPPHSFGPHSGILESMANSGLVACLQLKPSALLQHRHVLRSTVEFGLLMLWYFIADRTTIIGEGPKDYSRDLFLFLFVILTCVAAGSSLQAFKMPLLLNRPQTEEWKGWMQVLFLLYHYFEAKEAYSAIRIFIAAYVWMTGFGNFSYYYKTGDFCIGRFAQMLWRLNFLVFFCCVVLRNSYMLYYICPMHTIYTVFVYVALAVAPQLNQNNIALLVKIFLCFVFIFITWDLQRVFYAIWTPFLWLVGYNDPRKPTEDLLHEWYFRSSLDRYIWIYGMLCAYMHPWAASVLKAIDEMPAIKRFTVRSVILSACGVIGWYYYIHIYCLEKYDYNAIHPYTSWIPITLWIVVRNITPTLRIYNLRLYGWLGCITLETYISQFHVWMKTDIPDGQPKSLLVLLPGYPLLNFALVTGLYVLVSHRLFDLTNALKNSAVPHSNNSLLLRNVIMMAVTGAALYGMVAVMYNLGMGGALT
;
A
#
# COMPACT_ATOMS: atom_id res chain seq x y z
N MET A 1 -17.18 28.06 -6.49
CA MET A 1 -17.25 26.58 -6.62
C MET A 1 -16.11 25.85 -5.92
N LEU A 2 -15.06 26.53 -5.42
CA LEU A 2 -14.08 25.92 -4.50
C LEU A 2 -14.61 25.92 -3.07
N THR A 3 -14.24 24.91 -2.26
CA THR A 3 -14.62 24.81 -0.84
C THR A 3 -13.62 25.49 0.11
N ALA A 4 -12.39 25.76 -0.35
CA ALA A 4 -11.35 26.46 0.41
C ALA A 4 -10.36 27.19 -0.53
N PRO A 5 -9.63 28.21 -0.04
CA PRO A 5 -8.58 28.87 -0.81
C PRO A 5 -7.44 27.92 -1.21
N ILE A 6 -7.00 28.03 -2.47
CA ILE A 6 -5.90 27.23 -3.02
C ILE A 6 -4.59 27.62 -2.34
N SER A 7 -3.81 26.61 -1.94
CA SER A 7 -2.49 26.79 -1.33
C SER A 7 -1.37 26.74 -2.36
N ALA A 8 -0.22 27.34 -2.04
CA ALA A 8 0.99 27.27 -2.87
C ALA A 8 1.42 25.82 -3.19
N GLY A 9 1.21 24.86 -2.28
CA GLY A 9 1.50 23.44 -2.52
C GLY A 9 0.63 22.83 -3.62
N GLN A 10 -0.67 23.16 -3.64
CA GLN A 10 -1.61 22.72 -4.68
C GLN A 10 -1.25 23.32 -6.04
N VAL A 11 -0.96 24.63 -6.10
CA VAL A 11 -0.50 25.29 -7.34
C VAL A 11 0.80 24.64 -7.84
N SER A 12 1.77 24.40 -6.95
CA SER A 12 3.04 23.73 -7.30
C SER A 12 2.80 22.34 -7.89
N PHE A 13 1.93 21.53 -7.29
CA PHE A 13 1.58 20.22 -7.84
C PHE A 13 0.96 20.33 -9.24
N PHE A 14 -0.01 21.22 -9.43
CA PHE A 14 -0.68 21.36 -10.74
C PHE A 14 0.24 21.95 -11.82
N VAL A 15 1.19 22.84 -11.47
CA VAL A 15 2.24 23.28 -12.41
C VAL A 15 3.15 22.12 -12.81
N ALA A 16 3.59 21.28 -11.85
CA ALA A 16 4.40 20.10 -12.15
C ALA A 16 3.65 19.09 -13.03
N PHE A 17 2.35 18.91 -12.77
CA PHE A 17 1.46 18.07 -13.57
C PHE A 17 1.31 18.59 -15.01
N ILE A 18 1.02 19.88 -15.19
CA ILE A 18 0.90 20.50 -16.52
C ILE A 18 2.22 20.37 -17.31
N TRP A 19 3.36 20.63 -16.67
CA TRP A 19 4.67 20.42 -17.29
C TRP A 19 4.87 18.96 -17.72
N SER A 20 4.55 18.00 -16.83
CA SER A 20 4.68 16.56 -17.10
C SER A 20 3.75 16.11 -18.23
N PHE A 21 2.55 16.70 -18.34
CA PHE A 21 1.58 16.45 -19.40
C PHE A 21 2.09 16.88 -20.76
N PHE A 22 2.64 18.09 -20.89
CA PHE A 22 3.27 18.55 -22.14
C PHE A 22 4.53 17.75 -22.49
N ALA A 23 5.38 17.42 -21.51
CA ALA A 23 6.56 16.59 -21.73
C ALA A 23 6.20 15.17 -22.23
N TRP A 24 5.13 14.58 -21.70
CA TRP A 24 4.60 13.29 -22.17
C TRP A 24 4.01 13.39 -23.59
N ILE A 25 3.21 14.42 -23.90
CA ILE A 25 2.68 14.63 -25.25
C ILE A 25 3.81 14.77 -26.26
N TYR A 26 4.86 15.54 -25.94
CA TYR A 26 6.02 15.69 -26.82
C TYR A 26 6.76 14.35 -27.02
N ALA A 27 6.94 13.56 -25.95
CA ALA A 27 7.49 12.20 -26.06
C ALA A 27 6.63 11.27 -26.95
N GLU A 28 5.31 11.40 -26.90
CA GLU A 28 4.36 10.63 -27.71
C GLU A 28 4.45 11.03 -29.21
N VAL A 29 4.53 12.33 -29.50
CA VAL A 29 4.72 12.86 -30.86
C VAL A 29 6.05 12.38 -31.45
N LEU A 30 7.15 12.50 -30.70
CA LEU A 30 8.47 11.99 -31.10
C LEU A 30 8.45 10.48 -31.35
N HIS A 31 7.72 9.71 -30.54
CA HIS A 31 7.62 8.27 -30.71
C HIS A 31 6.87 7.90 -31.99
N ARG A 32 5.76 8.60 -32.29
CA ARG A 32 5.02 8.43 -33.55
C ARG A 32 5.89 8.78 -34.75
N GLN A 33 6.56 9.93 -34.74
CA GLN A 33 7.47 10.36 -35.82
C GLN A 33 8.61 9.35 -36.07
N LYS A 34 9.19 8.78 -35.00
CA LYS A 34 10.20 7.72 -35.14
C LYS A 34 9.60 6.43 -35.70
N SER A 35 8.40 6.05 -35.26
CA SER A 35 7.72 4.86 -35.77
C SER A 35 7.38 4.99 -37.26
N THR A 36 6.88 6.15 -37.71
CA THR A 36 6.56 6.40 -39.13
C THR A 36 7.80 6.47 -40.02
N ARG A 37 8.93 6.95 -39.50
CA ARG A 37 10.19 6.93 -40.25
C ARG A 37 10.74 5.50 -40.40
N ASN A 38 10.73 4.73 -39.30
CA ASN A 38 11.15 3.34 -39.32
C ASN A 38 10.30 2.45 -40.25
N THR A 39 9.02 2.74 -40.47
CA THR A 39 8.19 2.03 -41.46
C THR A 39 8.51 2.43 -42.90
N HIS A 40 8.84 3.71 -43.15
CA HIS A 40 9.27 4.17 -44.46
C HIS A 40 10.64 3.58 -44.84
N ASP A 41 11.60 3.60 -43.91
CA ASP A 41 12.92 2.99 -44.07
C ASP A 41 12.85 1.46 -44.30
N SER A 42 11.78 0.77 -43.85
CA SER A 42 11.57 -0.67 -44.09
C SER A 42 10.84 -1.01 -45.39
N ASP A 43 10.03 -0.10 -45.92
CA ASP A 43 9.38 -0.26 -47.23
C ASP A 43 10.35 0.08 -48.38
N ASP A 44 11.37 0.91 -48.12
CA ASP A 44 12.43 1.29 -49.06
C ASP A 44 13.63 0.31 -49.09
N ASP A 45 13.61 -0.80 -48.33
CA ASP A 45 14.74 -1.75 -48.27
C ASP A 45 14.77 -2.70 -49.51
N PRO A 46 15.78 -2.60 -50.40
CA PRO A 46 15.85 -3.41 -51.62
C PRO A 46 16.13 -4.90 -51.39
N GLU A 47 16.39 -5.36 -50.15
CA GLU A 47 16.42 -6.80 -49.84
C GLU A 47 15.02 -7.40 -49.60
N ALA A 48 14.07 -6.66 -49.03
CA ALA A 48 12.71 -7.16 -48.78
C ALA A 48 11.99 -7.51 -50.10
N ALA A 49 12.20 -6.70 -51.14
CA ALA A 49 11.68 -6.95 -52.49
C ALA A 49 12.28 -8.21 -53.16
N LYS A 50 13.50 -8.63 -52.79
CA LYS A 50 14.14 -9.83 -53.36
C LYS A 50 13.58 -11.13 -52.79
N LEU A 51 13.19 -11.14 -51.52
CA LEU A 51 12.65 -12.34 -50.87
C LEU A 51 11.23 -12.71 -51.34
N LEU A 52 10.44 -11.73 -51.80
CA LEU A 52 9.10 -11.97 -52.38
C LEU A 52 9.13 -12.58 -53.80
N HIS A 53 10.24 -12.48 -54.52
CA HIS A 53 10.40 -13.04 -55.87
C HIS A 53 11.08 -14.41 -55.92
N ALA A 54 11.61 -14.93 -54.79
CA ALA A 54 12.48 -16.10 -54.79
C ALA A 54 11.81 -17.44 -54.39
N ASN A 55 10.61 -17.44 -53.78
CA ASN A 55 9.98 -18.66 -53.26
C ASN A 55 8.59 -18.95 -53.88
N GLY A 56 8.58 -19.10 -55.21
CA GLY A 56 7.46 -19.69 -55.95
C GLY A 56 7.69 -21.16 -56.28
N GLY A 57 7.37 -22.09 -55.36
CA GLY A 57 7.25 -23.53 -55.69
C GLY A 57 7.56 -24.51 -54.54
N GLY A 58 6.67 -25.48 -54.30
CA GLY A 58 7.03 -26.74 -53.60
C GLY A 58 6.25 -27.12 -52.33
N SER A 59 5.03 -27.65 -52.51
CA SER A 59 4.36 -28.77 -51.79
C SER A 59 4.70 -29.21 -50.33
N ALA A 60 3.62 -29.40 -49.54
CA ALA A 60 3.34 -30.51 -48.59
C ALA A 60 4.05 -30.69 -47.21
N ALA A 61 3.25 -30.47 -46.15
CA ALA A 61 2.92 -31.36 -45.01
C ALA A 61 3.98 -32.18 -44.21
N ALA A 62 4.05 -31.93 -42.88
CA ALA A 62 4.16 -32.88 -41.74
C ALA A 62 4.21 -32.08 -40.40
N VAL A 63 3.31 -32.25 -39.42
CA VAL A 63 3.16 -33.30 -38.37
C VAL A 63 4.15 -33.20 -37.19
N ALA A 64 3.61 -33.32 -35.97
CA ALA A 64 4.21 -33.04 -34.66
C ALA A 64 5.09 -34.17 -34.05
N LYS A 65 5.94 -33.81 -33.05
CA LYS A 65 6.13 -34.45 -31.71
C LYS A 65 7.32 -33.82 -30.93
N GLU A 66 7.14 -33.38 -29.68
CA GLU A 66 7.32 -34.06 -28.35
C GLU A 66 8.76 -34.21 -27.81
N GLY A 67 8.94 -33.91 -26.52
CA GLY A 67 10.17 -34.08 -25.69
C GLY A 67 10.43 -32.83 -24.82
N LYS A 68 10.24 -32.78 -23.47
CA LYS A 68 10.91 -33.51 -22.35
C LYS A 68 12.44 -33.43 -22.43
N ASP A 69 13.22 -33.16 -21.38
CA ASP A 69 12.99 -32.90 -19.93
C ASP A 69 14.32 -32.26 -19.37
N SER A 70 14.50 -31.67 -18.17
CA SER A 70 13.69 -31.35 -16.98
C SER A 70 14.47 -30.34 -16.07
N GLY A 71 13.90 -29.91 -14.92
CA GLY A 71 14.70 -29.55 -13.71
C GLY A 71 14.77 -28.09 -13.22
N GLY A 72 14.26 -27.82 -12.00
CA GLY A 72 14.78 -26.77 -11.11
C GLY A 72 14.06 -25.41 -11.01
N GLY A 73 12.78 -25.38 -10.61
CA GLY A 73 12.03 -24.12 -10.43
C GLY A 73 11.81 -23.71 -8.95
N GLY A 74 12.43 -22.61 -8.53
CA GLY A 74 12.17 -21.95 -7.24
C GLY A 74 11.96 -20.44 -7.41
N ALA A 75 11.02 -19.90 -6.64
CA ALA A 75 10.63 -18.48 -6.54
C ALA A 75 9.87 -17.83 -7.74
N GLY A 76 8.63 -17.38 -7.47
CA GLY A 76 8.27 -16.00 -7.81
C GLY A 76 7.43 -15.70 -9.06
N GLU A 77 6.53 -16.57 -9.53
CA GLU A 77 5.57 -16.18 -10.59
C GLU A 77 4.53 -15.16 -10.09
N HIS A 78 4.76 -13.88 -10.42
CA HIS A 78 3.69 -12.90 -10.62
C HIS A 78 3.14 -13.07 -12.04
N ALA A 79 1.81 -13.04 -12.20
CA ALA A 79 1.17 -13.23 -13.50
C ALA A 79 1.58 -12.15 -14.51
N ALA A 80 2.36 -12.53 -15.53
CA ALA A 80 2.72 -11.67 -16.65
C ALA A 80 1.67 -11.79 -17.76
N THR A 81 0.95 -10.71 -18.02
CA THR A 81 0.26 -10.52 -19.32
C THR A 81 1.31 -10.41 -20.41
N GLY A 82 1.15 -11.17 -21.51
CA GLY A 82 2.16 -11.28 -22.57
C GLY A 82 2.57 -9.94 -23.17
N GLY A 83 3.81 -9.53 -22.89
CA GLY A 83 4.52 -8.44 -23.55
C GLY A 83 5.89 -8.94 -24.00
N LYS A 84 6.39 -8.40 -25.12
CA LYS A 84 7.75 -8.71 -25.63
C LYS A 84 8.80 -8.35 -24.56
N PRO A 85 9.95 -9.07 -24.49
CA PRO A 85 10.97 -8.79 -23.49
C PRO A 85 11.49 -7.34 -23.60
N GLU A 86 11.54 -6.64 -22.47
CA GLU A 86 12.19 -5.33 -22.37
C GLU A 86 13.71 -5.48 -22.62
N PRO A 87 14.36 -4.52 -23.30
CA PRO A 87 15.80 -4.57 -23.51
C PRO A 87 16.55 -4.42 -22.19
N VAL A 88 17.43 -5.38 -21.90
CA VAL A 88 18.36 -5.32 -20.76
C VAL A 88 19.29 -4.12 -20.94
N TYR A 89 19.19 -3.12 -20.05
CA TYR A 89 20.05 -1.95 -20.08
C TYR A 89 21.50 -2.34 -19.74
N PRO A 90 22.51 -1.87 -20.50
CA PRO A 90 23.90 -2.01 -20.09
C PRO A 90 24.15 -1.16 -18.85
N PRO A 91 24.92 -1.66 -17.86
CA PRO A 91 25.34 -0.82 -16.75
C PRO A 91 26.34 0.22 -17.27
N HIS A 92 25.97 1.50 -17.23
CA HIS A 92 26.97 2.55 -17.31
C HIS A 92 27.88 2.44 -16.08
N SER A 93 29.10 1.95 -16.31
CA SER A 93 30.17 1.85 -15.32
C SER A 93 30.69 3.25 -14.97
N PHE A 94 29.97 3.94 -14.10
CA PHE A 94 30.43 5.20 -13.53
C PHE A 94 31.63 4.95 -12.61
N GLY A 95 32.77 5.57 -12.93
CA GLY A 95 33.99 5.48 -12.13
C GLY A 95 33.86 6.13 -10.74
N PRO A 96 34.75 5.84 -9.79
CA PRO A 96 34.52 6.09 -8.36
C PRO A 96 34.52 7.57 -7.90
N HIS A 97 34.63 8.55 -8.80
CA HIS A 97 34.98 9.94 -8.46
C HIS A 97 34.15 11.05 -9.15
N SER A 98 33.05 10.76 -9.85
CA SER A 98 32.16 11.84 -10.29
C SER A 98 31.37 12.42 -9.12
N GLY A 99 31.38 13.75 -8.99
CA GLY A 99 30.71 14.43 -7.87
C GLY A 99 29.19 14.25 -7.93
N ILE A 100 28.51 14.25 -6.77
CA ILE A 100 27.04 14.11 -6.71
C ILE A 100 26.35 15.15 -7.61
N LEU A 101 26.86 16.39 -7.66
CA LEU A 101 26.39 17.46 -8.55
C LEU A 101 26.47 17.10 -10.04
N GLU A 102 27.58 16.51 -10.48
CA GLU A 102 27.79 16.07 -11.87
C GLU A 102 26.87 14.89 -12.23
N SER A 103 26.72 13.94 -11.30
CA SER A 103 25.78 12.83 -11.43
C SER A 103 24.31 13.29 -11.49
N MET A 104 23.98 14.39 -10.81
CA MET A 104 22.66 15.03 -10.88
C MET A 104 22.44 15.76 -12.20
N ALA A 105 23.41 16.57 -12.65
CA ALA A 105 23.35 17.30 -13.93
C ALA A 105 23.18 16.36 -15.14
N ASN A 106 23.83 15.19 -15.10
CA ASN A 106 23.74 14.15 -16.13
C ASN A 106 22.60 13.13 -15.89
N SER A 107 21.66 13.42 -14.99
CA SER A 107 20.54 12.50 -14.71
C SER A 107 19.44 12.57 -15.78
N GLY A 108 18.75 11.44 -16.00
CA GLY A 108 17.61 11.37 -16.92
C GLY A 108 16.48 12.35 -16.58
N LEU A 109 16.31 12.69 -15.29
CA LEU A 109 15.34 13.69 -14.85
C LEU A 109 15.73 15.11 -15.32
N VAL A 110 17.00 15.51 -15.19
CA VAL A 110 17.48 16.79 -15.73
C VAL A 110 17.41 16.82 -17.26
N ALA A 111 17.73 15.70 -17.92
CA ALA A 111 17.61 15.60 -19.37
C ALA A 111 16.14 15.74 -19.85
N CYS A 112 15.18 15.20 -19.11
CA CYS A 112 13.75 15.41 -19.36
C CYS A 112 13.30 16.85 -19.05
N LEU A 113 13.78 17.47 -17.97
CA LEU A 113 13.54 18.89 -17.67
C LEU A 113 14.06 19.83 -18.78
N GLN A 114 15.19 19.47 -19.40
CA GLN A 114 15.76 20.13 -20.58
C GLN A 114 15.06 19.73 -21.90
N LEU A 115 13.97 18.97 -21.86
CA LEU A 115 13.20 18.47 -23.00
C LEU A 115 14.03 17.75 -24.09
N LYS A 116 15.14 17.09 -23.70
CA LYS A 116 16.01 16.38 -24.65
C LYS A 116 15.25 15.22 -25.31
N PRO A 117 15.10 15.18 -26.66
CA PRO A 117 14.24 14.21 -27.35
C PRO A 117 14.58 12.75 -27.05
N SER A 118 15.87 12.40 -26.92
CA SER A 118 16.33 11.04 -26.60
C SER A 118 15.91 10.60 -25.19
N ALA A 119 16.02 11.48 -24.19
CA ALA A 119 15.65 11.19 -22.81
C ALA A 119 14.13 11.07 -22.64
N LEU A 120 13.36 11.93 -23.30
CA LEU A 120 11.89 11.88 -23.32
C LEU A 120 11.38 10.57 -23.95
N LEU A 121 11.99 10.12 -25.05
CA LEU A 121 11.69 8.83 -25.66
C LEU A 121 12.04 7.65 -24.74
N GLN A 122 13.21 7.69 -24.08
CA GLN A 122 13.66 6.66 -23.14
C GLN A 122 12.74 6.53 -21.91
N HIS A 123 12.26 7.65 -21.37
CA HIS A 123 11.46 7.68 -20.14
C HIS A 123 9.94 7.86 -20.38
N ARG A 124 9.47 7.70 -21.62
CA ARG A 124 8.05 7.85 -22.03
C ARG A 124 7.05 7.12 -21.13
N HIS A 125 7.37 5.89 -20.71
CA HIS A 125 6.49 5.09 -19.84
C HIS A 125 6.38 5.68 -18.43
N VAL A 126 7.48 6.20 -17.88
CA VAL A 126 7.49 6.87 -16.57
C VAL A 126 6.72 8.19 -16.64
N LEU A 127 6.91 8.98 -17.71
CA LEU A 127 6.14 10.21 -17.97
C LEU A 127 4.63 9.93 -18.06
N ARG A 128 4.22 8.88 -18.80
CA ARG A 128 2.82 8.43 -18.86
C ARG A 128 2.28 8.09 -17.46
N SER A 129 3.03 7.35 -16.65
CA SER A 129 2.62 7.00 -15.29
C SER A 129 2.50 8.23 -14.38
N THR A 130 3.40 9.20 -14.49
CA THR A 130 3.34 10.48 -13.76
C THR A 130 2.10 11.28 -14.15
N VAL A 131 1.78 11.34 -15.45
CA VAL A 131 0.58 12.03 -15.97
C VAL A 131 -0.71 11.35 -15.54
N GLU A 132 -0.79 10.02 -15.65
CA GLU A 132 -1.98 9.27 -15.21
C GLU A 132 -2.21 9.42 -13.70
N PHE A 133 -1.15 9.41 -12.89
CA PHE A 133 -1.22 9.70 -11.46
C PHE A 133 -1.70 11.13 -11.19
N GLY A 134 -1.17 12.12 -11.91
CA GLY A 134 -1.59 13.52 -11.80
C GLY A 134 -3.06 13.75 -12.16
N LEU A 135 -3.58 13.04 -13.17
CA LEU A 135 -5.01 13.06 -13.51
C LEU A 135 -5.89 12.48 -12.39
N LEU A 136 -5.46 11.40 -11.74
CA LEU A 136 -6.18 10.83 -10.59
C LEU A 136 -6.14 11.73 -9.35
N MET A 137 -5.04 12.47 -9.14
CA MET A 137 -4.97 13.50 -8.09
C MET A 137 -5.82 14.74 -8.43
N LEU A 138 -5.90 15.13 -9.70
CA LEU A 138 -6.84 16.16 -10.15
C LEU A 138 -8.30 15.72 -9.93
N TRP A 139 -8.61 14.44 -10.20
CA TRP A 139 -9.93 13.87 -9.88
C TRP A 139 -10.26 13.97 -8.38
N TYR A 140 -9.33 13.61 -7.49
CA TYR A 140 -9.53 13.79 -6.04
C TYR A 140 -9.84 15.25 -5.67
N PHE A 141 -9.09 16.20 -6.23
CA PHE A 141 -9.31 17.62 -6.00
C PHE A 141 -10.69 18.07 -6.48
N ILE A 142 -11.11 17.67 -7.68
CA ILE A 142 -12.43 18.00 -8.22
C ILE A 142 -13.54 17.39 -7.35
N ALA A 143 -13.43 16.11 -7.01
CA ALA A 143 -14.45 15.37 -6.26
C ALA A 143 -14.64 15.88 -4.82
N ASP A 144 -13.57 16.31 -4.14
CA ASP A 144 -13.59 16.60 -2.70
C ASP A 144 -13.27 18.07 -2.33
N ARG A 145 -12.82 18.91 -3.27
CA ARG A 145 -12.56 20.36 -3.03
C ARG A 145 -13.40 21.29 -3.90
N THR A 146 -14.35 20.73 -4.65
CA THR A 146 -15.33 21.52 -5.42
C THR A 146 -16.76 21.09 -5.13
N THR A 147 -17.70 22.02 -5.33
CA THR A 147 -19.13 21.77 -5.21
C THR A 147 -19.75 21.16 -6.48
N ILE A 148 -18.93 20.62 -7.40
CA ILE A 148 -19.39 20.06 -8.69
C ILE A 148 -20.10 18.71 -8.49
N ILE A 149 -19.59 17.88 -7.59
CA ILE A 149 -20.15 16.57 -7.27
C ILE A 149 -21.06 16.66 -6.05
N GLY A 150 -22.24 16.04 -6.13
CA GLY A 150 -23.23 16.00 -5.06
C GLY A 150 -22.75 15.25 -3.83
N GLU A 151 -23.31 15.62 -2.68
CA GLU A 151 -23.15 14.89 -1.42
C GLU A 151 -24.48 14.23 -1.00
N GLY A 152 -24.39 13.18 -0.19
CA GLY A 152 -25.57 12.50 0.38
C GLY A 152 -25.33 12.01 1.80
N PRO A 153 -26.39 11.77 2.59
CA PRO A 153 -26.27 11.24 3.94
C PRO A 153 -25.80 9.78 3.91
N LYS A 154 -25.17 9.34 5.01
CA LYS A 154 -24.95 7.92 5.31
C LYS A 154 -26.22 7.33 5.92
N ASP A 155 -26.52 6.10 5.55
CA ASP A 155 -27.65 5.32 6.09
C ASP A 155 -27.15 3.94 6.51
N TYR A 156 -27.63 3.42 7.65
CA TYR A 156 -27.17 2.13 8.19
C TYR A 156 -28.32 1.14 8.32
N SER A 157 -28.22 0.05 7.56
CA SER A 157 -28.99 -1.17 7.79
C SER A 157 -28.02 -2.34 8.00
N ARG A 158 -28.14 -2.99 9.17
CA ARG A 158 -27.36 -4.18 9.51
C ARG A 158 -27.58 -5.32 8.53
N ASP A 159 -28.83 -5.51 8.10
CA ASP A 159 -29.20 -6.61 7.20
C ASP A 159 -28.61 -6.36 5.80
N LEU A 160 -28.62 -5.11 5.32
CA LEU A 160 -27.93 -4.72 4.07
C LEU A 160 -26.40 -4.88 4.18
N PHE A 161 -25.81 -4.43 5.30
CA PHE A 161 -24.37 -4.57 5.56
C PHE A 161 -23.92 -6.04 5.51
N LEU A 162 -24.63 -6.93 6.22
CA LEU A 162 -24.34 -8.36 6.22
C LEU A 162 -24.62 -8.99 4.86
N PHE A 163 -25.73 -8.64 4.19
CA PHE A 163 -26.05 -9.13 2.86
C PHE A 163 -24.95 -8.80 1.84
N LEU A 164 -24.47 -7.55 1.81
CA LEU A 164 -23.39 -7.11 0.92
C LEU A 164 -22.07 -7.85 1.17
N PHE A 165 -21.72 -8.11 2.44
CA PHE A 165 -20.54 -8.88 2.77
C PHE A 165 -20.69 -10.37 2.41
N VAL A 166 -21.84 -10.97 2.70
CA VAL A 166 -22.13 -12.39 2.40
C VAL A 166 -22.18 -12.62 0.89
N ILE A 167 -22.86 -11.77 0.11
CA ILE A 167 -22.93 -11.95 -1.35
C ILE A 167 -21.55 -11.81 -2.00
N LEU A 168 -20.72 -10.86 -1.55
CA LEU A 168 -19.34 -10.75 -2.02
C LEU A 168 -18.51 -11.99 -1.63
N THR A 169 -18.69 -12.51 -0.40
CA THR A 169 -18.03 -13.74 0.05
C THR A 169 -18.44 -14.94 -0.81
N CYS A 170 -19.73 -15.08 -1.13
CA CYS A 170 -20.25 -16.14 -1.99
C CYS A 170 -19.70 -16.02 -3.43
N VAL A 171 -19.66 -14.82 -3.99
CA VAL A 171 -19.06 -14.57 -5.31
C VAL A 171 -17.56 -14.88 -5.28
N ALA A 172 -16.83 -14.47 -4.24
CA ALA A 172 -15.41 -14.80 -4.06
C ALA A 172 -15.20 -16.32 -3.98
N ALA A 173 -16.02 -17.05 -3.22
CA ALA A 173 -15.95 -18.49 -3.08
C ALA A 173 -16.27 -19.23 -4.38
N GLY A 174 -17.32 -18.83 -5.10
CA GLY A 174 -17.74 -19.47 -6.35
C GLY A 174 -16.82 -19.20 -7.55
N SER A 175 -16.19 -18.01 -7.62
CA SER A 175 -15.44 -17.56 -8.81
C SER A 175 -13.92 -17.48 -8.64
N SER A 176 -13.41 -17.50 -7.39
CA SER A 176 -12.01 -17.12 -7.11
C SER A 176 -11.25 -18.07 -6.19
N LEU A 177 -11.84 -19.20 -5.79
CA LEU A 177 -11.19 -20.21 -4.96
C LEU A 177 -9.97 -20.83 -5.69
N GLN A 178 -8.78 -20.71 -5.10
CA GLN A 178 -7.55 -21.26 -5.65
C GLN A 178 -6.77 -22.09 -4.63
N ALA A 179 -6.16 -23.17 -5.09
CA ALA A 179 -5.31 -24.05 -4.30
C ALA A 179 -3.82 -23.67 -4.46
N PHE A 180 -3.14 -23.43 -3.35
CA PHE A 180 -1.69 -23.19 -3.32
C PHE A 180 -0.91 -24.50 -3.12
N LYS A 181 0.24 -24.67 -3.81
CA LYS A 181 0.94 -25.97 -3.93
C LYS A 181 1.46 -26.59 -2.62
N MET A 182 1.61 -25.83 -1.53
CA MET A 182 2.13 -26.34 -0.25
C MET A 182 1.34 -25.79 0.95
N PRO A 183 0.97 -26.62 1.95
CA PRO A 183 0.20 -26.20 3.12
C PRO A 183 1.09 -25.50 4.17
N LEU A 184 1.75 -24.40 3.80
CA LEU A 184 2.60 -23.59 4.67
C LEU A 184 1.74 -22.75 5.64
N LEU A 185 2.19 -22.64 6.90
CA LEU A 185 1.62 -21.75 7.91
C LEU A 185 1.75 -20.28 7.46
N LEU A 186 0.63 -19.55 7.37
CA LEU A 186 0.58 -18.14 6.96
C LEU A 186 1.28 -17.90 5.61
N ASN A 187 0.86 -18.61 4.57
CA ASN A 187 1.35 -18.35 3.21
C ASN A 187 0.92 -16.95 2.71
N ARG A 188 1.68 -16.39 1.77
CA ARG A 188 1.44 -15.03 1.25
C ARG A 188 0.01 -14.86 0.70
N PRO A 189 -0.55 -15.77 -0.14
CA PRO A 189 -1.94 -15.66 -0.59
C PRO A 189 -2.97 -15.60 0.55
N GLN A 190 -2.83 -16.41 1.60
CA GLN A 190 -3.70 -16.41 2.77
C GLN A 190 -3.58 -15.10 3.58
N THR A 191 -2.37 -14.52 3.69
CA THR A 191 -2.20 -13.23 4.37
C THR A 191 -2.78 -12.06 3.57
N GLU A 192 -2.69 -12.07 2.23
CA GLU A 192 -3.35 -11.04 1.41
C GLU A 192 -4.87 -11.23 1.37
N GLU A 193 -5.36 -12.47 1.32
CA GLU A 193 -6.79 -12.79 1.50
C GLU A 193 -7.32 -12.25 2.83
N TRP A 194 -6.56 -12.46 3.92
CA TRP A 194 -6.91 -11.97 5.25
C TRP A 194 -7.01 -10.44 5.28
N LYS A 195 -6.02 -9.74 4.73
CA LYS A 195 -6.10 -8.28 4.54
C LYS A 195 -7.30 -7.86 3.69
N GLY A 196 -7.64 -8.61 2.64
CA GLY A 196 -8.69 -8.25 1.69
C GLY A 196 -10.10 -8.27 2.29
N TRP A 197 -10.47 -9.34 3.01
CA TRP A 197 -11.80 -9.38 3.63
C TRP A 197 -11.92 -8.41 4.82
N MET A 198 -10.82 -8.22 5.59
CA MET A 198 -10.75 -7.19 6.63
C MET A 198 -10.96 -5.80 6.03
N GLN A 199 -10.33 -5.52 4.88
CA GLN A 199 -10.44 -4.24 4.18
C GLN A 199 -11.88 -3.98 3.73
N VAL A 200 -12.58 -4.98 3.18
CA VAL A 200 -13.99 -4.82 2.81
C VAL A 200 -14.85 -4.44 4.02
N LEU A 201 -14.72 -5.14 5.15
CA LEU A 201 -15.50 -4.80 6.34
C LEU A 201 -15.12 -3.43 6.92
N PHE A 202 -13.83 -3.09 6.94
CA PHE A 202 -13.31 -1.77 7.33
C PHE A 202 -13.92 -0.66 6.47
N LEU A 203 -14.01 -0.87 5.17
CA LEU A 203 -14.58 0.08 4.22
C LEU A 203 -16.09 0.23 4.39
N LEU A 204 -16.85 -0.88 4.41
CA LEU A 204 -18.30 -0.85 4.61
C LEU A 204 -18.68 -0.19 5.95
N TYR A 205 -17.86 -0.38 7.00
CA TYR A 205 -18.03 0.31 8.29
C TYR A 205 -17.96 1.84 8.16
N HIS A 206 -17.00 2.38 7.40
CA HIS A 206 -16.86 3.83 7.21
C HIS A 206 -17.93 4.40 6.29
N TYR A 207 -18.33 3.65 5.25
CA TYR A 207 -19.37 4.06 4.31
C TYR A 207 -20.74 4.16 4.98
N PHE A 208 -21.17 3.12 5.71
CA PHE A 208 -22.49 3.11 6.36
C PHE A 208 -22.49 3.63 7.81
N GLU A 209 -21.34 4.04 8.37
CA GLU A 209 -21.20 4.44 9.78
C GLU A 209 -21.66 3.37 10.79
N ALA A 210 -21.29 2.11 10.53
CA ALA A 210 -21.76 0.91 11.24
C ALA A 210 -21.19 0.75 12.67
N LYS A 211 -21.60 1.62 13.59
CA LYS A 211 -21.05 1.74 14.97
C LYS A 211 -20.96 0.42 15.74
N GLU A 212 -21.88 -0.53 15.53
CA GLU A 212 -21.86 -1.86 16.15
C GLU A 212 -20.61 -2.69 15.80
N ALA A 213 -20.00 -2.47 14.64
CA ALA A 213 -18.80 -3.19 14.21
C ALA A 213 -17.49 -2.58 14.75
N TYR A 214 -17.53 -1.54 15.59
CA TYR A 214 -16.35 -0.84 16.10
C TYR A 214 -15.28 -1.77 16.68
N SER A 215 -15.66 -2.70 17.57
CA SER A 215 -14.73 -3.65 18.21
C SER A 215 -14.04 -4.56 17.17
N ALA A 216 -14.75 -5.01 16.13
CA ALA A 216 -14.16 -5.78 15.03
C ALA A 216 -13.17 -4.93 14.21
N ILE A 217 -13.55 -3.71 13.81
CA ILE A 217 -12.67 -2.80 13.06
C ILE A 217 -11.39 -2.48 13.86
N ARG A 218 -11.51 -2.33 15.18
CA ARG A 218 -10.40 -2.09 16.09
C ARG A 218 -9.44 -3.29 16.15
N ILE A 219 -9.95 -4.52 16.16
CA ILE A 219 -9.15 -5.76 15.98
C ILE A 219 -8.51 -5.82 14.60
N PHE A 220 -9.18 -5.37 13.53
CA PHE A 220 -8.62 -5.39 12.17
C PHE A 220 -7.43 -4.42 12.03
N ILE A 221 -7.49 -3.23 12.63
CA ILE A 221 -6.35 -2.29 12.69
C ILE A 221 -5.18 -2.95 13.43
N ALA A 222 -5.43 -3.55 14.60
CA ALA A 222 -4.42 -4.29 15.34
C ALA A 222 -3.81 -5.45 14.53
N ALA A 223 -4.61 -6.14 13.71
CA ALA A 223 -4.14 -7.19 12.82
C ALA A 223 -3.25 -6.67 11.67
N TYR A 224 -3.53 -5.50 11.09
CA TYR A 224 -2.61 -4.86 10.13
C TYR A 224 -1.29 -4.46 10.81
N VAL A 225 -1.33 -3.91 12.03
CA VAL A 225 -0.12 -3.55 12.79
C VAL A 225 0.67 -4.81 13.20
N TRP A 226 -0.02 -5.88 13.58
CA TRP A 226 0.57 -7.21 13.79
C TRP A 226 1.30 -7.72 12.54
N MET A 227 0.66 -7.64 11.36
CA MET A 227 1.29 -8.03 10.08
C MET A 227 2.52 -7.18 9.75
N THR A 228 2.58 -5.93 10.21
CA THR A 228 3.75 -5.06 10.06
C THR A 228 4.91 -5.58 10.91
N GLY A 229 4.64 -5.89 12.19
CA GLY A 229 5.61 -6.55 13.08
C GLY A 229 6.10 -7.89 12.52
N PHE A 230 5.15 -8.79 12.21
CA PHE A 230 5.42 -10.14 11.72
C PHE A 230 6.16 -10.15 10.37
N GLY A 231 5.69 -9.38 9.39
CA GLY A 231 6.23 -9.37 8.03
C GLY A 231 7.63 -8.76 7.96
N ASN A 232 7.84 -7.61 8.60
CA ASN A 232 9.13 -6.94 8.61
C ASN A 232 10.18 -7.77 9.38
N PHE A 233 9.81 -8.30 10.55
CA PHE A 233 10.70 -9.17 11.31
C PHE A 233 11.04 -10.44 10.52
N SER A 234 10.04 -11.11 9.94
CA SER A 234 10.24 -12.31 9.13
C SER A 234 11.17 -12.09 7.94
N TYR A 235 11.15 -10.89 7.34
CA TYR A 235 12.06 -10.53 6.27
C TYR A 235 13.48 -10.34 6.82
N TYR A 236 13.70 -9.36 7.69
CA TYR A 236 15.04 -8.99 8.18
C TYR A 236 15.74 -10.14 8.91
N TYR A 237 15.00 -10.97 9.67
CA TYR A 237 15.55 -12.14 10.36
C TYR A 237 15.99 -13.25 9.40
N LYS A 238 15.33 -13.42 8.25
CA LYS A 238 15.67 -14.46 7.26
C LYS A 238 16.70 -14.01 6.24
N THR A 239 16.69 -12.75 5.82
CA THR A 239 17.63 -12.23 4.80
C THR A 239 18.90 -11.68 5.40
N GLY A 240 18.87 -11.14 6.62
CA GLY A 240 19.95 -10.32 7.17
C GLY A 240 20.18 -9.00 6.39
N ASP A 241 19.29 -8.65 5.45
CA ASP A 241 19.45 -7.51 4.55
C ASP A 241 18.89 -6.24 5.19
N PHE A 242 19.79 -5.45 5.79
CA PHE A 242 19.50 -4.13 6.35
C PHE A 242 19.77 -2.98 5.35
N CYS A 243 19.71 -3.24 4.03
CA CYS A 243 19.92 -2.22 3.02
C CYS A 243 18.87 -1.10 3.06
N ILE A 244 19.36 0.15 3.03
CA ILE A 244 18.54 1.37 3.02
C ILE A 244 17.62 1.40 1.78
N GLY A 245 18.07 0.88 0.63
CA GLY A 245 17.24 0.79 -0.59
C GLY A 245 15.96 -0.01 -0.39
N ARG A 246 16.04 -1.16 0.30
CA ARG A 246 14.84 -1.96 0.61
C ARG A 246 13.91 -1.24 1.58
N PHE A 247 14.47 -0.64 2.63
CA PHE A 247 13.71 0.15 3.60
C PHE A 247 13.00 1.35 2.93
N ALA A 248 13.67 2.06 2.03
CA ALA A 248 13.09 3.15 1.25
C ALA A 248 11.95 2.70 0.33
N GLN A 249 12.03 1.50 -0.28
CA GLN A 249 10.92 0.93 -1.07
C GLN A 249 9.68 0.65 -0.21
N MET A 250 9.87 0.25 1.06
CA MET A 250 8.78 0.03 2.01
C MET A 250 8.17 1.36 2.46
N LEU A 251 8.99 2.37 2.78
CA LEU A 251 8.51 3.72 3.08
C LEU A 251 7.75 4.33 1.89
N TRP A 252 8.22 4.13 0.65
CA TRP A 252 7.51 4.57 -0.55
C TRP A 252 6.12 3.92 -0.66
N ARG A 253 6.04 2.59 -0.48
CA ARG A 253 4.77 1.85 -0.53
C ARG A 253 3.73 2.37 0.46
N LEU A 254 4.17 2.82 1.64
CA LEU A 254 3.31 3.36 2.71
C LEU A 254 2.98 4.85 2.54
N ASN A 255 3.90 5.66 2.00
CA ASN A 255 3.82 7.12 2.13
C ASN A 255 3.65 7.88 0.80
N PHE A 256 3.91 7.27 -0.35
CA PHE A 256 3.86 7.97 -1.64
C PHE A 256 2.48 8.57 -1.95
N LEU A 257 1.43 7.74 -1.91
CA LEU A 257 0.07 8.20 -2.24
C LEU A 257 -0.42 9.26 -1.25
N VAL A 258 -0.30 8.97 0.06
CA VAL A 258 -0.74 9.89 1.12
C VAL A 258 0.00 11.23 1.08
N PHE A 259 1.30 11.27 0.78
CA PHE A 259 2.05 12.51 0.61
C PHE A 259 1.41 13.42 -0.46
N PHE A 260 1.12 12.86 -1.64
CA PHE A 260 0.47 13.63 -2.71
C PHE A 260 -0.97 13.99 -2.38
N CYS A 261 -1.73 13.14 -1.69
CA CYS A 261 -3.06 13.51 -1.20
C CYS A 261 -3.00 14.68 -0.20
N CYS A 262 -2.03 14.71 0.72
CA CYS A 262 -1.82 15.82 1.65
C CYS A 262 -1.53 17.13 0.91
N VAL A 263 -0.63 17.11 -0.09
CA VAL A 263 -0.30 18.29 -0.91
C VAL A 263 -1.49 18.77 -1.74
N VAL A 264 -2.20 17.86 -2.41
CA VAL A 264 -3.27 18.19 -3.38
C VAL A 264 -4.59 18.57 -2.69
N LEU A 265 -4.90 17.97 -1.54
CA LEU A 265 -6.15 18.21 -0.83
C LEU A 265 -5.99 19.15 0.39
N ARG A 266 -4.75 19.61 0.64
CA ARG A 266 -4.38 20.46 1.78
C ARG A 266 -4.75 19.79 3.12
N ASN A 267 -4.46 18.50 3.24
CA ASN A 267 -4.71 17.72 4.45
C ASN A 267 -3.41 17.47 5.22
N SER A 268 -3.52 17.42 6.53
CA SER A 268 -2.51 16.95 7.48
C SER A 268 -2.37 15.43 7.38
N TYR A 269 -1.13 14.95 7.51
CA TYR A 269 -0.77 13.53 7.38
C TYR A 269 -1.58 12.61 8.32
N MET A 270 -1.93 13.12 9.51
CA MET A 270 -2.72 12.42 10.51
C MET A 270 -4.19 12.15 10.14
N LEU A 271 -4.77 12.83 9.15
CA LEU A 271 -6.09 12.44 8.62
C LEU A 271 -6.08 10.97 8.16
N TYR A 272 -4.93 10.53 7.66
CA TYR A 272 -4.68 9.18 7.16
C TYR A 272 -3.86 8.34 8.17
N TYR A 273 -4.14 8.48 9.48
CA TYR A 273 -3.33 7.99 10.62
C TYR A 273 -2.78 6.55 10.54
N ILE A 274 -3.40 5.68 9.74
CA ILE A 274 -2.89 4.33 9.44
C ILE A 274 -1.48 4.39 8.82
N CYS A 275 -1.19 5.37 7.95
CA CYS A 275 0.11 5.54 7.31
C CYS A 275 1.25 5.89 8.30
N PRO A 276 1.12 6.90 9.19
CA PRO A 276 2.12 7.15 10.23
C PRO A 276 2.30 5.97 11.20
N MET A 277 1.22 5.28 11.59
CA MET A 277 1.33 4.09 12.45
C MET A 277 2.14 2.96 11.78
N HIS A 278 1.84 2.60 10.53
CA HIS A 278 2.65 1.59 9.83
C HIS A 278 4.09 2.03 9.60
N THR A 279 4.30 3.31 9.35
CA THR A 279 5.64 3.89 9.17
C THR A 279 6.46 3.77 10.45
N ILE A 280 5.94 4.20 11.60
CA ILE A 280 6.69 4.15 12.86
C ILE A 280 6.97 2.71 13.31
N TYR A 281 5.99 1.80 13.24
CA TYR A 281 6.22 0.41 13.63
C TYR A 281 7.19 -0.31 12.66
N THR A 282 7.23 0.11 11.38
CA THR A 282 8.27 -0.34 10.43
C THR A 282 9.66 0.15 10.84
N VAL A 283 9.80 1.43 11.23
CA VAL A 283 11.05 2.00 11.75
C VAL A 283 11.49 1.26 13.02
N PHE A 284 10.58 1.00 13.96
CA PHE A 284 10.91 0.31 15.22
C PHE A 284 11.40 -1.12 15.02
N VAL A 285 10.73 -1.91 14.16
CA VAL A 285 11.21 -3.27 13.81
C VAL A 285 12.57 -3.23 13.12
N TYR A 286 12.77 -2.28 12.20
CA TYR A 286 14.05 -2.09 11.51
C TYR A 286 15.17 -1.75 12.50
N VAL A 287 14.98 -0.75 13.36
CA VAL A 287 15.98 -0.33 14.38
C VAL A 287 16.27 -1.47 15.36
N ALA A 288 15.25 -2.16 15.87
CA ALA A 288 15.42 -3.25 16.83
C ALA A 288 16.30 -4.39 16.30
N LEU A 289 16.21 -4.69 15.00
CA LEU A 289 17.01 -5.74 14.36
C LEU A 289 18.34 -5.24 13.79
N ALA A 290 18.40 -4.01 13.28
CA ALA A 290 19.61 -3.40 12.71
C ALA A 290 20.63 -2.98 13.77
N VAL A 291 20.22 -2.64 14.99
CA VAL A 291 21.14 -2.37 16.10
C VAL A 291 21.77 -3.69 16.58
N ALA A 292 23.10 -3.80 16.50
CA ALA A 292 23.86 -5.00 16.86
C ALA A 292 23.31 -6.30 16.21
N PRO A 293 23.34 -6.42 14.86
CA PRO A 293 22.66 -7.50 14.14
C PRO A 293 23.25 -8.88 14.43
N GLN A 294 24.51 -8.95 14.87
CA GLN A 294 25.19 -10.19 15.29
C GLN A 294 24.44 -10.88 16.44
N LEU A 295 23.85 -10.09 17.36
CA LEU A 295 23.09 -10.61 18.49
C LEU A 295 21.77 -11.28 18.09
N ASN A 296 21.25 -11.04 16.88
CA ASN A 296 20.00 -11.64 16.42
C ASN A 296 20.10 -13.16 16.25
N GLN A 297 21.32 -13.71 16.09
CA GLN A 297 21.54 -15.15 15.98
C GLN A 297 21.42 -15.89 17.33
N ASN A 298 21.54 -15.19 18.45
CA ASN A 298 21.40 -15.78 19.78
C ASN A 298 19.95 -15.59 20.27
N ASN A 299 19.23 -16.70 20.44
CA ASN A 299 17.86 -16.77 20.94
C ASN A 299 17.63 -15.90 22.20
N ILE A 300 18.54 -15.94 23.17
CA ILE A 300 18.40 -15.19 24.43
C ILE A 300 18.54 -13.69 24.16
N ALA A 301 19.56 -13.28 23.39
CA ALA A 301 19.79 -11.87 23.08
C ALA A 301 18.66 -11.27 22.22
N LEU A 302 18.08 -12.06 21.31
CA LEU A 302 16.91 -11.68 20.52
C LEU A 302 15.66 -11.50 21.38
N LEU A 303 15.39 -12.41 22.34
CA LEU A 303 14.29 -12.26 23.29
C LEU A 303 14.50 -11.05 24.21
N VAL A 304 15.74 -10.77 24.65
CA VAL A 304 16.08 -9.54 25.38
C VAL A 304 15.80 -8.29 24.53
N LYS A 305 16.13 -8.29 23.23
CA LYS A 305 15.77 -7.16 22.34
C LYS A 305 14.25 -6.97 22.22
N ILE A 306 13.48 -8.04 22.11
CA ILE A 306 12.00 -7.97 22.08
C ILE A 306 11.46 -7.43 23.41
N PHE A 307 12.02 -7.85 24.55
CA PHE A 307 11.68 -7.31 25.87
C PHE A 307 12.05 -5.82 26.01
N LEU A 308 13.22 -5.40 25.50
CA LEU A 308 13.61 -3.99 25.46
C LEU A 308 12.67 -3.15 24.59
N CYS A 309 12.13 -3.69 23.50
CA CYS A 309 11.07 -3.02 22.72
C CYS A 309 9.79 -2.82 23.55
N PHE A 310 9.41 -3.81 24.37
CA PHE A 310 8.26 -3.70 25.27
C PHE A 310 8.48 -2.62 26.35
N VAL A 311 9.65 -2.63 27.01
CA VAL A 311 10.02 -1.61 28.00
C VAL A 311 10.08 -0.21 27.37
N PHE A 312 10.62 -0.09 26.15
CA PHE A 312 10.64 1.16 25.40
C PHE A 312 9.22 1.69 25.13
N ILE A 313 8.30 0.87 24.62
CA ILE A 313 6.91 1.27 24.40
C ILE A 313 6.21 1.65 25.72
N PHE A 314 6.40 0.87 26.79
CA PHE A 314 5.84 1.19 28.10
C PHE A 314 6.29 2.58 28.59
N ILE A 315 7.60 2.87 28.53
CA ILE A 315 8.15 4.16 28.93
C ILE A 315 7.67 5.31 28.02
N THR A 316 7.50 5.06 26.71
CA THR A 316 7.23 6.14 25.74
C THR A 316 5.76 6.38 25.42
N TRP A 317 4.85 5.42 25.70
CA TRP A 317 3.40 5.57 25.53
C TRP A 317 2.62 5.59 26.86
N ASP A 318 2.93 4.72 27.84
CA ASP A 318 2.13 4.66 29.07
C ASP A 318 2.45 5.83 30.00
N LEU A 319 3.66 6.41 29.90
CA LEU A 319 4.01 7.68 30.54
C LEU A 319 3.68 8.86 29.61
N GLN A 320 2.46 9.37 29.67
CA GLN A 320 1.98 10.47 28.82
C GLN A 320 2.95 11.69 28.77
N ARG A 321 3.60 12.05 29.88
CA ARG A 321 4.62 13.14 29.89
C ARG A 321 5.80 12.88 28.96
N VAL A 322 6.26 11.62 28.90
CA VAL A 322 7.35 11.19 28.01
C VAL A 322 6.89 11.19 26.56
N PHE A 323 5.67 10.71 26.29
CA PHE A 323 5.07 10.77 24.96
C PHE A 323 5.06 12.21 24.41
N TYR A 324 4.49 13.16 25.16
CA TYR A 324 4.37 14.54 24.67
C TYR A 324 5.74 15.20 24.52
N ALA A 325 6.70 14.93 25.41
CA ALA A 325 8.08 15.41 25.27
C ALA A 325 8.77 14.90 23.98
N ILE A 326 8.56 13.64 23.60
CA ILE A 326 9.12 13.05 22.38
C ILE A 326 8.42 13.57 21.12
N TRP A 327 7.10 13.75 21.15
CA TRP A 327 6.29 14.03 19.95
C TRP A 327 6.05 15.51 19.66
N THR A 328 6.20 16.41 20.65
CA THR A 328 6.03 17.86 20.45
C THR A 328 6.97 18.43 19.36
N PRO A 329 8.26 18.05 19.26
CA PRO A 329 9.13 18.47 18.15
C PRO A 329 8.65 18.02 16.76
N PHE A 330 7.79 17.00 16.68
CA PHE A 330 7.24 16.44 15.43
C PHE A 330 5.81 16.91 15.14
N LEU A 331 5.31 17.95 15.82
CA LEU A 331 3.99 18.55 15.57
C LEU A 331 3.75 18.92 14.09
N TRP A 332 4.79 19.30 13.34
CA TRP A 332 4.70 19.59 11.91
C TRP A 332 4.34 18.36 11.05
N LEU A 333 4.53 17.15 11.58
CA LEU A 333 4.28 15.87 10.90
C LEU A 333 3.07 15.12 11.48
N VAL A 334 2.93 15.10 12.82
CA VAL A 334 1.87 14.34 13.53
C VAL A 334 0.85 15.22 14.27
N GLY A 335 0.91 16.53 14.11
CA GLY A 335 -0.14 17.43 14.59
C GLY A 335 -1.42 17.27 13.76
N TYR A 336 -2.58 17.33 14.42
CA TYR A 336 -3.89 17.25 13.76
C TYR A 336 -4.93 18.12 14.46
N ASN A 337 -5.79 18.78 13.68
CA ASN A 337 -6.93 19.53 14.19
C ASN A 337 -8.09 19.38 13.20
N ASP A 338 -9.16 18.65 13.57
CA ASP A 338 -10.37 18.53 12.74
C ASP A 338 -11.16 19.84 12.86
N PRO A 339 -11.38 20.61 11.77
CA PRO A 339 -12.15 21.85 11.83
C PRO A 339 -13.60 21.66 12.30
N ARG A 340 -14.13 20.41 12.27
CA ARG A 340 -15.46 20.05 12.76
C ARG A 340 -15.49 19.78 14.26
N LYS A 341 -14.33 19.63 14.90
CA LYS A 341 -14.12 19.41 16.34
C LYS A 341 -12.79 20.04 16.78
N PRO A 342 -12.67 21.38 16.73
CA PRO A 342 -11.42 22.07 17.00
C PRO A 342 -10.94 21.74 18.42
N THR A 343 -9.67 21.38 18.55
CA THR A 343 -9.04 20.94 19.80
C THR A 343 -7.68 21.62 19.94
N GLU A 344 -7.34 22.10 21.15
CA GLU A 344 -6.04 22.76 21.41
C GLU A 344 -4.87 21.75 21.46
N ASP A 345 -5.15 20.52 21.88
CA ASP A 345 -4.19 19.42 21.89
C ASP A 345 -4.06 18.76 20.51
N LEU A 346 -3.14 19.30 19.72
CA LEU A 346 -2.79 18.80 18.38
C LEU A 346 -2.18 17.38 18.38
N LEU A 347 -1.70 16.87 19.52
CA LEU A 347 -1.16 15.51 19.65
C LEU A 347 -2.21 14.49 20.09
N HIS A 348 -3.40 14.93 20.52
CA HIS A 348 -4.44 14.06 21.05
C HIS A 348 -4.75 12.87 20.15
N GLU A 349 -5.00 13.13 18.86
CA GLU A 349 -5.38 12.09 17.90
C GLU A 349 -4.20 11.14 17.63
N TRP A 350 -2.95 11.65 17.59
CA TRP A 350 -1.77 10.79 17.45
C TRP A 350 -1.56 9.89 18.66
N TYR A 351 -1.65 10.46 19.87
CA TYR A 351 -1.57 9.70 21.13
C TYR A 351 -2.68 8.64 21.20
N PHE A 352 -3.93 9.03 20.97
CA PHE A 352 -5.08 8.13 21.02
C PHE A 352 -4.97 7.00 20.01
N ARG A 353 -4.67 7.28 18.73
CA ARG A 353 -4.60 6.24 17.70
C ARG A 353 -3.42 5.30 17.89
N SER A 354 -2.22 5.83 18.14
CA SER A 354 -1.01 5.01 18.29
C SER A 354 -1.02 4.20 19.59
N SER A 355 -1.52 4.74 20.69
CA SER A 355 -1.60 4.03 21.98
C SER A 355 -2.48 2.78 21.91
N LEU A 356 -3.52 2.76 21.08
CA LEU A 356 -4.43 1.60 20.96
C LEU A 356 -3.72 0.33 20.44
N ASP A 357 -2.73 0.46 19.53
CA ASP A 357 -2.00 -0.68 18.94
C ASP A 357 -0.60 -0.91 19.53
N ARG A 358 -0.19 -0.12 20.53
CA ARG A 358 1.23 0.06 20.89
C ARG A 358 2.04 -1.22 21.17
N TYR A 359 1.40 -2.30 21.61
CA TYR A 359 2.04 -3.59 21.89
C TYR A 359 1.93 -4.64 20.77
N ILE A 360 1.01 -4.49 19.80
CA ILE A 360 0.66 -5.60 18.90
C ILE A 360 1.72 -5.89 17.82
N TRP A 361 2.52 -4.89 17.44
CA TRP A 361 3.66 -5.08 16.53
C TRP A 361 4.76 -5.94 17.18
N ILE A 362 4.98 -5.80 18.51
CA ILE A 362 5.91 -6.62 19.29
C ILE A 362 5.42 -8.07 19.34
N TYR A 363 4.11 -8.27 19.53
CA TYR A 363 3.52 -9.60 19.41
C TYR A 363 3.71 -10.19 18.01
N GLY A 364 3.61 -9.37 16.96
CA GLY A 364 3.97 -9.74 15.58
C GLY A 364 5.40 -10.25 15.43
N MET A 365 6.39 -9.57 16.03
CA MET A 365 7.79 -10.01 16.07
C MET A 365 7.94 -11.37 16.78
N LEU A 366 7.29 -11.54 17.94
CA LEU A 366 7.31 -12.80 18.69
C LEU A 366 6.69 -13.95 17.88
N CYS A 367 5.55 -13.73 17.22
CA CYS A 367 4.94 -14.71 16.33
C CYS A 367 5.84 -15.08 15.14
N ALA A 368 6.60 -14.12 14.59
CA ALA A 368 7.54 -14.37 13.51
C ALA A 368 8.74 -15.20 13.97
N TYR A 369 9.25 -14.95 15.18
CA TYR A 369 10.28 -15.78 15.81
C TYR A 369 9.78 -17.21 16.11
N MET A 370 8.54 -17.36 16.62
CA MET A 370 7.93 -18.67 16.89
C MET A 370 7.41 -19.40 15.64
N HIS A 371 7.39 -18.76 14.47
CA HIS A 371 6.81 -19.30 13.23
C HIS A 371 7.39 -20.67 12.81
N PRO A 372 8.70 -20.94 12.86
CA PRO A 372 9.25 -22.25 12.49
C PRO A 372 8.81 -23.38 13.43
N TRP A 373 8.68 -23.08 14.74
CA TRP A 373 8.19 -24.03 15.74
C TRP A 373 6.68 -24.29 15.57
N ALA A 374 5.88 -23.25 15.36
CA ALA A 374 4.45 -23.41 15.09
C ALA A 374 4.20 -24.23 13.81
N ALA A 375 5.03 -24.03 12.78
CA ALA A 375 4.97 -24.80 11.53
C ALA A 375 5.37 -26.28 11.74
N SER A 376 6.37 -26.58 12.58
CA SER A 376 6.75 -27.98 12.86
C SER A 376 5.70 -28.71 13.71
N VAL A 377 5.06 -28.03 14.67
CA VAL A 377 3.92 -28.57 15.44
C VAL A 377 2.74 -28.89 14.52
N LEU A 378 2.36 -27.99 13.60
CA LEU A 378 1.29 -28.26 12.63
C LEU A 378 1.63 -29.44 11.71
N LYS A 379 2.87 -29.52 11.22
CA LYS A 379 3.34 -30.67 10.42
C LYS A 379 3.23 -31.98 11.21
N ALA A 380 3.68 -31.99 12.46
CA ALA A 380 3.58 -33.17 13.32
C ALA A 380 2.12 -33.61 13.55
N ILE A 381 1.18 -32.66 13.71
CA ILE A 381 -0.26 -32.96 13.80
C ILE A 381 -0.80 -33.55 12.49
N ASP A 382 -0.36 -33.06 11.34
CA ASP A 382 -0.84 -33.53 10.04
C ASP A 382 -0.39 -34.98 9.73
N GLU A 383 0.79 -35.36 10.19
CA GLU A 383 1.41 -36.69 10.07
C GLU A 383 0.82 -37.74 11.05
N MET A 384 -0.01 -37.32 12.03
CA MET A 384 -0.64 -38.24 12.99
C MET A 384 -1.70 -39.17 12.33
N PRO A 385 -1.92 -40.38 12.88
CA PRO A 385 -3.02 -41.26 12.50
C PRO A 385 -4.38 -40.54 12.59
N ALA A 386 -5.30 -40.87 11.68
CA ALA A 386 -6.54 -40.10 11.46
C ALA A 386 -7.35 -39.81 12.73
N ILE A 387 -7.53 -40.81 13.60
CA ILE A 387 -8.27 -40.67 14.88
C ILE A 387 -7.56 -39.68 15.80
N LYS A 388 -6.25 -39.88 16.07
CA LYS A 388 -5.45 -38.98 16.93
C LYS A 388 -5.43 -37.56 16.37
N ARG A 389 -5.25 -37.41 15.05
CA ARG A 389 -5.25 -36.12 14.33
C ARG A 389 -6.59 -35.40 14.47
N PHE A 390 -7.71 -36.12 14.32
CA PHE A 390 -9.04 -35.55 14.52
C PHE A 390 -9.22 -35.11 15.98
N THR A 391 -8.94 -35.99 16.95
CA THR A 391 -9.03 -35.66 18.38
C THR A 391 -8.21 -34.42 18.76
N VAL A 392 -6.93 -34.35 18.36
CA VAL A 392 -6.06 -33.20 18.66
C VAL A 392 -6.59 -31.91 18.03
N ARG A 393 -7.02 -31.94 16.76
CA ARG A 393 -7.60 -30.76 16.10
C ARG A 393 -8.91 -30.33 16.76
N SER A 394 -9.78 -31.26 17.14
CA SER A 394 -11.04 -30.97 17.84
C SER A 394 -10.77 -30.36 19.22
N VAL A 395 -9.82 -30.88 20.00
CA VAL A 395 -9.42 -30.29 21.29
C VAL A 395 -8.88 -28.86 21.12
N ILE A 396 -8.01 -28.62 20.13
CA ILE A 396 -7.48 -27.27 19.84
C ILE A 396 -8.62 -26.32 19.43
N LEU A 397 -9.53 -26.74 18.55
CA LEU A 397 -10.67 -25.94 18.11
C LEU A 397 -11.66 -25.66 19.25
N SER A 398 -11.95 -26.63 20.11
CA SER A 398 -12.77 -26.44 21.32
C SER A 398 -12.14 -25.44 22.27
N ALA A 399 -10.83 -25.54 22.54
CA ALA A 399 -10.11 -24.57 23.36
C ALA A 399 -10.14 -23.16 22.75
N CYS A 400 -9.92 -23.03 21.44
CA CYS A 400 -10.06 -21.76 20.73
C CYS A 400 -11.48 -21.19 20.83
N GLY A 401 -12.51 -22.05 20.73
CA GLY A 401 -13.91 -21.68 20.88
C GLY A 401 -14.23 -21.14 22.28
N VAL A 402 -13.77 -21.81 23.35
CA VAL A 402 -13.96 -21.36 24.73
C VAL A 402 -13.27 -20.02 24.99
N ILE A 403 -12.01 -19.86 24.56
CA ILE A 403 -11.27 -18.60 24.70
C ILE A 403 -11.94 -17.48 23.90
N GLY A 404 -12.39 -17.76 22.68
CA GLY A 404 -13.09 -16.81 21.82
C GLY A 404 -14.45 -16.38 22.38
N TRP A 405 -15.22 -17.32 22.94
CA TRP A 405 -16.49 -17.06 23.61
C TRP A 405 -16.31 -16.22 24.88
N TYR A 406 -15.31 -16.54 25.70
CA TYR A 406 -14.97 -15.75 26.90
C TYR A 406 -14.54 -14.32 26.52
N TYR A 407 -13.66 -14.18 25.51
CA TYR A 407 -13.28 -12.88 24.96
C TYR A 407 -14.49 -12.11 24.40
N TYR A 408 -15.43 -12.80 23.74
CA TYR A 408 -16.61 -12.16 23.18
C TYR A 408 -17.48 -11.51 24.28
N ILE A 409 -17.84 -12.28 25.30
CA ILE A 409 -18.70 -11.81 26.40
C ILE A 409 -18.02 -10.73 27.26
N HIS A 410 -16.77 -10.94 27.65
CA HIS A 410 -16.11 -10.08 28.65
C HIS A 410 -15.30 -8.92 28.07
N ILE A 411 -14.98 -8.94 26.78
CA ILE A 411 -14.10 -7.93 26.14
C ILE A 411 -14.79 -7.35 24.91
N TYR A 412 -15.16 -8.15 23.91
CA TYR A 412 -15.64 -7.65 22.61
C TYR A 412 -16.92 -6.80 22.74
N CYS A 413 -17.85 -7.23 23.59
CA CYS A 413 -19.15 -6.59 23.82
C CYS A 413 -19.12 -5.39 24.79
N LEU A 414 -17.95 -4.96 25.27
CA LEU A 414 -17.83 -3.77 26.11
C LEU A 414 -18.17 -2.49 25.32
N GLU A 415 -18.58 -1.45 26.04
CA GLU A 415 -18.74 -0.13 25.45
C GLU A 415 -17.40 0.43 24.94
N LYS A 416 -17.49 1.35 23.98
CA LYS A 416 -16.32 1.89 23.24
C LYS A 416 -15.17 2.34 24.14
N TYR A 417 -15.45 3.01 25.27
CA TYR A 417 -14.42 3.55 26.14
C TYR A 417 -13.72 2.45 26.95
N ASP A 418 -14.48 1.55 27.56
CA ASP A 418 -13.95 0.40 28.32
C ASP A 418 -13.18 -0.56 27.40
N TYR A 419 -13.72 -0.84 26.21
CA TYR A 419 -13.05 -1.60 25.18
C TYR A 419 -11.69 -0.99 24.83
N ASN A 420 -11.64 0.33 24.59
CA ASN A 420 -10.40 1.03 24.25
C ASN A 420 -9.35 1.00 25.35
N ALA A 421 -9.75 0.97 26.63
CA ALA A 421 -8.82 0.88 27.75
C ALA A 421 -8.07 -0.47 27.77
N ILE A 422 -8.75 -1.58 27.41
CA ILE A 422 -8.19 -2.94 27.50
C ILE A 422 -7.72 -3.54 26.16
N HIS A 423 -8.17 -2.99 25.03
CA HIS A 423 -7.77 -3.41 23.68
C HIS A 423 -6.24 -3.50 23.47
N PRO A 424 -5.39 -2.56 23.95
CA PRO A 424 -3.94 -2.64 23.79
C PRO A 424 -3.31 -3.91 24.39
N TYR A 425 -3.92 -4.47 25.43
CA TYR A 425 -3.41 -5.62 26.18
C TYR A 425 -4.06 -6.95 25.75
N THR A 426 -5.19 -6.90 25.03
CA THR A 426 -6.04 -8.06 24.74
C THR A 426 -6.22 -8.35 23.25
N SER A 427 -5.89 -7.40 22.37
CA SER A 427 -6.04 -7.50 20.90
C SER A 427 -5.29 -8.66 20.26
N TRP A 428 -4.22 -9.15 20.88
CA TRP A 428 -3.46 -10.32 20.42
C TRP A 428 -4.27 -11.63 20.48
N ILE A 429 -5.25 -11.74 21.39
CA ILE A 429 -6.06 -12.94 21.59
C ILE A 429 -6.86 -13.29 20.31
N PRO A 430 -7.76 -12.45 19.79
CA PRO A 430 -8.53 -12.77 18.58
C PRO A 430 -7.63 -12.97 17.33
N ILE A 431 -6.50 -12.26 17.24
CA ILE A 431 -5.50 -12.47 16.18
C ILE A 431 -4.91 -13.88 16.24
N THR A 432 -4.53 -14.34 17.43
CA THR A 432 -3.98 -15.70 17.65
C THR A 432 -5.01 -16.77 17.35
N LEU A 433 -6.25 -16.59 17.83
CA LEU A 433 -7.36 -17.50 17.55
C LEU A 433 -7.61 -17.63 16.04
N TRP A 434 -7.65 -16.50 15.32
CA TRP A 434 -7.79 -16.51 13.87
C TRP A 434 -6.64 -17.25 13.17
N ILE A 435 -5.39 -16.99 13.54
CA ILE A 435 -4.21 -17.65 12.96
C ILE A 435 -4.31 -19.17 13.16
N VAL A 436 -4.65 -19.64 14.38
CA VAL A 436 -4.79 -21.07 14.69
C VAL A 436 -5.92 -21.69 13.88
N VAL A 437 -7.13 -21.13 13.93
CA VAL A 437 -8.31 -21.67 13.23
C VAL A 437 -8.11 -21.69 11.72
N ARG A 438 -7.56 -20.61 11.12
CA ARG A 438 -7.28 -20.52 9.68
C ARG A 438 -6.18 -21.48 9.21
N ASN A 439 -5.34 -22.01 10.11
CA ASN A 439 -4.21 -22.89 9.78
C ASN A 439 -4.30 -24.34 10.31
N ILE A 440 -5.36 -24.71 11.02
CA ILE A 440 -5.48 -26.01 11.70
C ILE A 440 -5.54 -27.23 10.76
N THR A 441 -5.96 -27.06 9.50
CA THR A 441 -5.98 -28.12 8.49
C THR A 441 -5.20 -27.75 7.22
N PRO A 442 -4.57 -28.71 6.53
CA PRO A 442 -3.90 -28.48 5.25
C PRO A 442 -4.83 -27.85 4.20
N THR A 443 -6.10 -28.26 4.16
CA THR A 443 -7.13 -27.70 3.28
C THR A 443 -7.26 -26.19 3.49
N LEU A 444 -7.43 -25.74 4.74
CA LEU A 444 -7.52 -24.32 5.04
C LEU A 444 -6.21 -23.57 4.71
N ARG A 445 -5.03 -24.20 4.83
CA ARG A 445 -3.77 -23.57 4.44
C ARG A 445 -3.56 -23.49 2.92
N ILE A 446 -4.12 -24.43 2.16
CA ILE A 446 -3.97 -24.51 0.69
C ILE A 446 -4.96 -23.59 -0.02
N TYR A 447 -6.23 -23.61 0.37
CA TYR A 447 -7.29 -22.87 -0.30
C TYR A 447 -7.39 -21.43 0.17
N ASN A 448 -7.38 -20.50 -0.80
CA ASN A 448 -7.56 -19.06 -0.60
C ASN A 448 -8.49 -18.47 -1.66
N LEU A 449 -9.16 -17.38 -1.32
CA LEU A 449 -10.06 -16.62 -2.19
C LEU A 449 -9.27 -15.53 -2.92
N ARG A 450 -8.96 -15.76 -4.21
CA ARG A 450 -8.15 -14.83 -5.03
C ARG A 450 -8.74 -13.42 -5.09
N LEU A 451 -10.07 -13.27 -5.07
CA LEU A 451 -10.70 -11.95 -5.09
C LEU A 451 -10.33 -11.12 -3.85
N TYR A 452 -10.37 -11.72 -2.66
CA TYR A 452 -9.86 -11.06 -1.45
C TYR A 452 -8.34 -10.91 -1.48
N GLY A 453 -7.59 -11.88 -2.00
CA GLY A 453 -6.13 -11.75 -2.18
C GLY A 453 -5.74 -10.53 -3.03
N TRP A 454 -6.51 -10.24 -4.09
CA TRP A 454 -6.33 -9.06 -4.93
C TRP A 454 -6.72 -7.76 -4.20
N LEU A 455 -7.86 -7.74 -3.49
CA LEU A 455 -8.25 -6.60 -2.64
C LEU A 455 -7.21 -6.31 -1.55
N GLY A 456 -6.56 -7.35 -1.00
CA GLY A 456 -5.46 -7.24 -0.02
C GLY A 456 -4.26 -6.46 -0.54
N CYS A 457 -3.88 -6.67 -1.81
CA CYS A 457 -2.76 -5.99 -2.44
C CYS A 457 -2.97 -4.46 -2.55
N ILE A 458 -4.22 -4.03 -2.80
CA ILE A 458 -4.63 -2.62 -3.01
C ILE A 458 -5.23 -1.96 -1.75
N THR A 459 -4.91 -2.49 -0.58
CA THR A 459 -5.43 -2.04 0.73
C THR A 459 -5.16 -0.58 1.05
N LEU A 460 -3.95 -0.08 0.77
CA LEU A 460 -3.63 1.32 1.07
C LEU A 460 -4.36 2.29 0.13
N GLU A 461 -4.43 1.95 -1.15
CA GLU A 461 -5.10 2.74 -2.18
C GLU A 461 -6.59 2.81 -1.93
N THR A 462 -7.21 1.68 -1.61
CA THR A 462 -8.62 1.63 -1.18
C THR A 462 -8.86 2.39 0.12
N TYR A 463 -7.95 2.29 1.11
CA TYR A 463 -8.03 3.04 2.36
C TYR A 463 -8.00 4.57 2.14
N ILE A 464 -7.16 5.08 1.25
CA ILE A 464 -7.05 6.53 0.99
C ILE A 464 -8.18 6.98 0.05
N SER A 465 -8.47 6.23 -1.01
CA SER A 465 -9.51 6.57 -2.00
C SER A 465 -10.91 6.68 -1.39
N GLN A 466 -11.19 6.02 -0.25
CA GLN A 466 -12.52 6.05 0.36
C GLN A 466 -12.92 7.47 0.79
N PHE A 467 -11.94 8.32 1.17
CA PHE A 467 -12.19 9.66 1.70
C PHE A 467 -12.60 10.68 0.62
N HIS A 468 -12.25 10.42 -0.65
CA HIS A 468 -12.28 11.41 -1.74
C HIS A 468 -12.94 10.90 -3.02
N VAL A 469 -13.24 9.60 -3.13
CA VAL A 469 -13.90 8.99 -4.30
C VAL A 469 -15.20 8.28 -3.91
N TRP A 470 -15.30 7.72 -2.70
CA TRP A 470 -16.45 6.93 -2.24
C TRP A 470 -17.31 7.68 -1.22
N MET A 471 -16.64 8.34 -0.27
CA MET A 471 -17.20 9.35 0.62
C MET A 471 -16.72 10.74 0.21
N LYS A 472 -17.26 11.75 0.90
CA LYS A 472 -16.95 13.16 0.67
C LYS A 472 -16.70 13.89 1.99
N THR A 473 -15.72 14.78 1.95
CA THR A 473 -15.19 15.53 3.09
C THR A 473 -15.47 17.03 2.96
N ASP A 474 -15.41 17.57 1.73
CA ASP A 474 -15.58 18.98 1.32
C ASP A 474 -14.51 19.94 1.87
N ILE A 475 -14.18 19.87 3.15
CA ILE A 475 -13.22 20.77 3.81
C ILE A 475 -11.82 20.13 3.96
N PRO A 476 -10.73 20.92 3.91
CA PRO A 476 -9.42 20.50 4.40
C PRO A 476 -9.50 19.95 5.82
N ASP A 477 -8.78 18.86 6.10
CA ASP A 477 -8.67 18.18 7.41
C ASP A 477 -9.95 17.70 8.12
N GLY A 478 -11.12 17.80 7.49
CA GLY A 478 -12.34 17.20 8.02
C GLY A 478 -12.32 15.66 7.94
N GLN A 479 -13.04 14.99 8.84
CA GLN A 479 -13.40 13.57 8.65
C GLN A 479 -14.61 13.44 7.70
N PRO A 480 -14.67 12.41 6.82
CA PRO A 480 -15.73 12.25 5.82
C PRO A 480 -17.06 11.85 6.46
N LYS A 481 -18.04 12.75 6.40
CA LYS A 481 -19.38 12.56 6.96
C LYS A 481 -20.44 12.26 5.89
N SER A 482 -20.21 12.69 4.65
CA SER A 482 -21.15 12.52 3.54
C SER A 482 -20.66 11.45 2.57
N LEU A 483 -21.57 10.93 1.76
CA LEU A 483 -21.29 10.04 0.63
C LEU A 483 -21.14 10.86 -0.66
N LEU A 484 -20.31 10.38 -1.59
CA LEU A 484 -20.21 10.98 -2.92
C LEU A 484 -21.38 10.51 -3.79
N VAL A 485 -22.13 11.46 -4.37
CA VAL A 485 -23.35 11.18 -5.15
C VAL A 485 -23.18 11.59 -6.61
N LEU A 486 -23.14 10.59 -7.48
CA LEU A 486 -23.22 10.74 -8.95
C LEU A 486 -24.66 10.50 -9.46
N LEU A 487 -25.44 9.66 -8.77
CA LEU A 487 -26.81 9.32 -9.15
C LEU A 487 -27.78 9.74 -8.03
N PRO A 488 -28.29 10.98 -8.03
CA PRO A 488 -29.24 11.44 -7.03
C PRO A 488 -30.55 10.64 -7.10
N GLY A 489 -31.16 10.38 -5.95
CA GLY A 489 -32.42 9.63 -5.83
C GLY A 489 -32.31 8.10 -5.86
N TYR A 490 -31.15 7.52 -6.20
CA TYR A 490 -30.96 6.06 -6.30
C TYR A 490 -29.78 5.54 -5.45
N PRO A 491 -29.90 5.45 -4.11
CA PRO A 491 -28.76 5.18 -3.22
C PRO A 491 -27.99 3.88 -3.51
N LEU A 492 -28.68 2.77 -3.81
CA LEU A 492 -28.03 1.49 -4.11
C LEU A 492 -27.35 1.47 -5.49
N LEU A 493 -27.92 2.17 -6.47
CA LEU A 493 -27.31 2.30 -7.81
C LEU A 493 -26.10 3.23 -7.75
N ASN A 494 -26.18 4.31 -6.96
CA ASN A 494 -25.03 5.16 -6.64
C ASN A 494 -23.94 4.37 -5.92
N PHE A 495 -24.28 3.57 -4.90
CA PHE A 495 -23.34 2.67 -4.23
C PHE A 495 -22.62 1.76 -5.23
N ALA A 496 -23.35 1.07 -6.11
CA ALA A 496 -22.76 0.17 -7.11
C ALA A 496 -21.82 0.91 -8.09
N LEU A 497 -22.29 2.03 -8.67
CA LEU A 497 -21.51 2.83 -9.62
C LEU A 497 -20.24 3.41 -8.98
N VAL A 498 -20.39 4.10 -7.85
CA VAL A 498 -19.28 4.78 -7.17
C VAL A 498 -18.30 3.75 -6.62
N THR A 499 -18.76 2.59 -6.12
CA THR A 499 -17.86 1.48 -5.72
C THR A 499 -17.04 0.96 -6.89
N GLY A 500 -17.65 0.80 -8.08
CA GLY A 500 -16.94 0.38 -9.29
C GLY A 500 -15.83 1.36 -9.70
N LEU A 501 -16.14 2.67 -9.72
CA LEU A 501 -15.16 3.73 -10.00
C LEU A 501 -14.06 3.79 -8.93
N TYR A 502 -14.43 3.72 -7.65
CA TYR A 502 -13.53 3.71 -6.50
C TYR A 502 -12.53 2.56 -6.53
N VAL A 503 -12.99 1.33 -6.83
CA VAL A 503 -12.12 0.15 -6.94
C VAL A 503 -11.19 0.27 -8.17
N LEU A 504 -11.69 0.76 -9.30
CA LEU A 504 -10.87 0.99 -10.50
C LEU A 504 -9.77 2.03 -10.24
N VAL A 505 -10.11 3.17 -9.65
CA VAL A 505 -9.15 4.22 -9.27
C VAL A 505 -8.11 3.66 -8.29
N SER A 506 -8.54 2.91 -7.28
CA SER A 506 -7.63 2.27 -6.31
C SER A 506 -6.64 1.31 -6.98
N HIS A 507 -7.10 0.50 -7.94
CA HIS A 507 -6.23 -0.40 -8.70
C HIS A 507 -5.21 0.36 -9.55
N ARG A 508 -5.64 1.40 -10.27
CA ARG A 508 -4.73 2.21 -11.09
C ARG A 508 -3.68 2.93 -10.23
N LEU A 509 -4.07 3.47 -9.08
CA LEU A 509 -3.12 4.07 -8.12
C LEU A 509 -2.08 3.06 -7.63
N PHE A 510 -2.45 1.78 -7.43
CA PHE A 510 -1.52 0.73 -7.03
C PHE A 510 -0.51 0.41 -8.14
N ASP A 511 -0.98 0.26 -9.39
CA ASP A 511 -0.12 0.03 -10.56
C ASP A 511 0.89 1.18 -10.73
N LEU A 512 0.39 2.42 -10.70
CA LEU A 512 1.17 3.64 -10.90
C LEU A 512 2.19 3.87 -9.78
N THR A 513 1.79 3.71 -8.51
CA THR A 513 2.69 3.84 -7.36
C THR A 513 3.85 2.84 -7.44
N ASN A 514 3.60 1.61 -7.94
CA ASN A 514 4.63 0.60 -8.15
C ASN A 514 5.55 0.92 -9.35
N ALA A 515 5.00 1.40 -10.48
CA ALA A 515 5.80 1.80 -11.64
C ALA A 515 6.76 2.98 -11.30
N LEU A 516 6.26 3.96 -10.57
CA LEU A 516 7.05 5.11 -10.11
C LEU A 516 8.09 4.69 -9.06
N LYS A 517 7.73 3.82 -8.10
CA LYS A 517 8.67 3.23 -7.12
C LYS A 517 9.86 2.56 -7.81
N ASN A 518 9.60 1.70 -8.79
CA ASN A 518 10.63 0.93 -9.50
C ASN A 518 11.60 1.87 -10.27
N SER A 519 11.12 3.04 -10.68
CA SER A 519 11.91 4.05 -11.39
C SER A 519 12.70 4.97 -10.43
N ALA A 520 12.12 5.33 -9.29
CA ALA A 520 12.68 6.32 -8.36
C ALA A 520 13.56 5.70 -7.25
N VAL A 521 13.25 4.47 -6.79
CA VAL A 521 13.82 3.87 -5.57
C VAL A 521 14.57 2.56 -5.88
N PRO A 522 15.87 2.62 -6.24
CA PRO A 522 16.66 1.43 -6.54
C PRO A 522 16.88 0.57 -5.29
N HIS A 523 16.93 -0.77 -5.47
CA HIS A 523 17.04 -1.71 -4.36
C HIS A 523 18.44 -1.76 -3.72
N SER A 524 19.50 -1.75 -4.54
CA SER A 524 20.87 -2.05 -4.12
C SER A 524 21.86 -0.88 -4.24
N ASN A 525 21.49 0.20 -4.93
CA ASN A 525 22.39 1.32 -5.19
C ASN A 525 22.04 2.53 -4.31
N ASN A 526 22.68 2.60 -3.13
CA ASN A 526 22.47 3.68 -2.16
C ASN A 526 22.86 5.06 -2.70
N SER A 527 23.90 5.16 -3.53
CA SER A 527 24.33 6.43 -4.14
C SER A 527 23.29 6.96 -5.14
N LEU A 528 22.73 6.06 -5.96
CA LEU A 528 21.63 6.39 -6.88
C LEU A 528 20.35 6.74 -6.14
N LEU A 529 20.03 6.03 -5.04
CA LEU A 529 18.90 6.36 -4.17
C LEU A 529 19.04 7.77 -3.59
N LEU A 530 20.20 8.06 -2.97
CA LEU A 530 20.48 9.37 -2.38
C LEU A 530 20.38 10.48 -3.43
N ARG A 531 20.96 10.28 -4.61
CA ARG A 531 20.85 11.20 -5.74
C ARG A 531 19.40 11.45 -6.14
N ASN A 532 18.60 10.40 -6.30
CA ASN A 532 17.20 10.51 -6.70
C ASN A 532 16.37 11.24 -5.62
N VAL A 533 16.61 10.96 -4.33
CA VAL A 533 15.95 11.64 -3.20
C VAL A 533 16.31 13.13 -3.18
N ILE A 534 17.59 13.48 -3.30
CA ILE A 534 18.04 14.88 -3.38
C ILE A 534 17.41 15.57 -4.59
N MET A 535 17.41 14.95 -5.76
CA MET A 535 16.80 15.50 -6.98
C MET A 535 15.30 15.78 -6.81
N MET A 536 14.54 14.86 -6.21
CA MET A 536 13.10 15.07 -5.93
C MET A 536 12.88 16.18 -4.90
N ALA A 537 13.70 16.24 -3.85
CA ALA A 537 13.59 17.27 -2.82
C ALA A 537 13.93 18.67 -3.38
N VAL A 538 15.00 18.80 -4.16
CA VAL A 538 15.44 20.06 -4.76
C VAL A 538 14.44 20.55 -5.81
N THR A 539 13.93 19.71 -6.70
CA THR A 539 12.93 20.15 -7.69
C THR A 539 11.60 20.51 -7.04
N GLY A 540 11.15 19.75 -6.04
CA GLY A 540 9.96 20.08 -5.24
C GLY A 540 10.10 21.40 -4.49
N ALA A 541 11.22 21.61 -3.79
CA ALA A 541 11.49 22.83 -3.03
C ALA A 541 11.66 24.06 -3.92
N ALA A 542 12.33 23.93 -5.07
CA ALA A 542 12.48 25.01 -6.04
C ALA A 542 11.12 25.42 -6.63
N LEU A 543 10.28 24.45 -7.00
CA LEU A 543 8.94 24.71 -7.54
C LEU A 543 8.03 25.37 -6.49
N TYR A 544 8.04 24.85 -5.25
CA TYR A 544 7.30 25.45 -4.14
C TYR A 544 7.79 26.87 -3.84
N GLY A 545 9.11 27.09 -3.80
CA GLY A 545 9.70 28.40 -3.57
C GLY A 545 9.31 29.42 -4.63
N MET A 546 9.38 29.06 -5.91
CA MET A 546 8.94 29.92 -7.02
C MET A 546 7.45 30.30 -6.88
N VAL A 547 6.57 29.33 -6.63
CA VAL A 547 5.14 29.57 -6.47
C VAL A 547 4.83 30.40 -5.21
N ALA A 548 5.49 30.14 -4.09
CA ALA A 548 5.33 30.90 -2.85
C ALA A 548 5.79 32.36 -3.00
N VAL A 549 6.90 32.60 -3.71
CA VAL A 549 7.36 33.96 -4.06
C VAL A 549 6.35 34.66 -4.95
N MET A 550 5.82 34.00 -5.99
CA MET A 550 4.75 34.54 -6.85
C MET A 550 3.48 34.89 -6.05
N TYR A 551 3.12 34.09 -5.05
CA TYR A 551 2.00 34.36 -4.14
C TYR A 551 2.24 35.60 -3.27
N ASN A 552 3.41 35.67 -2.64
CA ASN A 552 3.78 36.76 -1.73
C ASN A 552 4.02 38.10 -2.45
N LEU A 553 4.40 38.08 -3.73
CA LEU A 553 4.57 39.27 -4.57
C LEU A 553 3.25 39.82 -5.15
N GLY A 554 2.10 39.42 -4.59
CA GLY A 554 0.81 40.09 -4.84
C GLY A 554 -0.07 39.48 -5.93
N MET A 555 0.37 38.43 -6.65
CA MET A 555 -0.51 37.74 -7.61
C MET A 555 -1.57 36.85 -6.95
N GLY A 556 -1.55 36.69 -5.63
CA GLY A 556 -2.59 35.97 -4.87
C GLY A 556 -4.00 36.54 -5.00
N GLY A 557 -4.14 37.83 -5.36
CA GLY A 557 -5.44 38.47 -5.59
C GLY A 557 -6.10 38.19 -6.95
N ALA A 558 -5.42 37.48 -7.86
CA ALA A 558 -5.92 37.15 -9.20
C ALA A 558 -6.38 35.67 -9.35
N LEU A 559 -6.34 34.89 -8.26
CA LEU A 559 -6.62 33.45 -8.23
C LEU A 559 -7.64 33.04 -7.12
N THR A 560 -8.31 34.02 -6.53
CA THR A 560 -9.50 33.86 -5.67
C THR A 560 -10.77 34.17 -6.45
#